data_AF-I4DNS2-F1
#
_entry.id   AF-I4DNS2-F1
#
_cell.length_a   1.000
_cell.length_b   1.000
_cell.length_c   1.000
_cell.angle_alpha   90.00
_cell.angle_beta   90.00
_cell.angle_gamma   90.00
#
_symmetry.space_group_name_H-M   'P 1'
#
loop_
_entity.id
_entity.type
_entity.pdbx_description
1 polymer ?
#
loop_
_entity_poly.entity_id
_entity_poly.type
_entity_poly.pdbx_seq_one_letter_code
_entity_poly.pdbx_strand_id
1 'polypeptide(L)' 'GKVLKDHIKDAIETGCEKCTDAQRTGTETMIRHLIKYEPDIWNELATKYDSTGEWRKTYEDEARKYGIL' A
#
# COMPACT_ATOMS: atom_id res chain seq x y z
N GLY A 1 -0.78 17.11 3.19
CA GLY A 1 -1.35 15.77 2.93
C GLY A 1 -0.93 14.77 3.99
N LYS A 2 -1.52 14.85 5.19
CA LYS A 2 -1.27 13.89 6.29
C LYS A 2 -2.23 12.69 6.20
N VAL A 3 -3.47 12.97 5.80
CA VAL A 3 -4.57 12.02 5.66
C VAL A 3 -4.25 10.85 4.69
N LEU A 4 -3.62 11.11 3.54
CA LEU A 4 -3.26 10.02 2.62
C LEU A 4 -2.21 9.06 3.19
N LYS A 5 -1.24 9.55 3.97
CA LYS A 5 -0.22 8.68 4.60
C LYS A 5 -0.84 7.80 5.68
N ASP A 6 -1.80 8.34 6.43
CA ASP A 6 -2.52 7.57 7.46
C ASP A 6 -3.38 6.45 6.81
N HIS A 7 -3.98 6.71 5.65
CA HIS A 7 -4.72 5.68 4.90
C HIS A 7 -3.81 4.60 4.30
N ILE A 8 -2.63 4.96 3.78
CA ILE A 8 -1.64 3.98 3.30
C ILE A 8 -1.20 3.07 4.44
N LYS A 9 -0.97 3.64 5.63
CA LYS A 9 -0.65 2.86 6.82
C LYS A 9 -1.77 1.88 7.16
N ASP A 10 -3.01 2.35 7.27
CA ASP A 10 -4.17 1.50 7.60
C ASP A 10 -4.41 0.42 6.51
N ALA A 11 -4.17 0.76 5.25
CA ALA A 11 -4.22 -0.18 4.14
C ALA A 11 -3.21 -1.34 4.27
N ILE A 12 -1.98 -1.03 4.69
CA ILE A 12 -0.92 -2.02 4.88
C ILE A 12 -1.12 -2.82 6.18
N GLU A 13 -1.67 -2.20 7.23
CA GLU A 13 -1.86 -2.82 8.55
C GLU A 13 -3.13 -3.69 8.61
N THR A 14 -4.24 -3.25 8.02
CA THR A 14 -5.56 -3.89 8.15
C THR A 14 -6.25 -4.19 6.82
N GLY A 15 -5.65 -3.85 5.68
CA GLY A 15 -6.30 -3.96 4.37
C GLY A 15 -7.32 -2.86 4.10
N CYS A 16 -7.23 -1.73 4.81
CA CYS A 16 -8.11 -0.58 4.61
C CYS A 16 -9.58 -0.97 4.89
N GLU A 17 -9.81 -1.73 5.96
CA GLU A 17 -11.14 -2.25 6.32
C GLU A 17 -12.16 -1.11 6.48
N LYS A 18 -11.71 0.04 6.98
CA LYS A 18 -12.53 1.24 7.21
C LYS A 18 -12.49 2.26 6.06
N CYS A 19 -11.73 1.98 5.01
CA CYS A 19 -11.58 2.90 3.89
C CYS A 19 -12.76 2.79 2.93
N THR A 20 -13.24 3.95 2.49
CA THR A 20 -14.19 4.04 1.37
C THR A 20 -13.53 3.61 0.06
N ASP A 21 -14.32 3.20 -0.93
CA ASP A 21 -13.81 2.78 -2.25
C ASP A 21 -12.87 3.82 -2.88
N ALA A 22 -13.23 5.11 -2.77
CA ALA A 22 -12.40 6.20 -3.27
C ALA A 22 -11.03 6.28 -2.56
N GLN A 23 -11.00 6.02 -1.25
CA GLN A 23 -9.74 5.98 -0.47
C GLN A 23 -8.92 4.74 -0.80
N ARG A 24 -9.55 3.59 -1.06
CA ARG A 24 -8.87 2.37 -1.49
C ARG A 24 -8.16 2.58 -2.82
N THR A 25 -8.86 3.06 -3.84
CA THR A 25 -8.25 3.34 -5.15
C THR A 25 -7.14 4.38 -5.08
N GLY A 26 -7.34 5.44 -4.28
CA GLY A 26 -6.30 6.45 -4.06
C GLY A 26 -5.06 5.88 -3.36
N THR A 27 -5.27 5.03 -2.35
CA THR A 27 -4.21 4.36 -1.60
C THR A 27 -3.46 3.36 -2.46
N GLU A 28 -4.14 2.52 -3.24
CA GLU A 28 -3.53 1.60 -4.21
C GLU A 28 -2.64 2.35 -5.21
N THR A 29 -3.11 3.48 -5.73
CA THR A 29 -2.34 4.30 -6.68
C THR A 29 -1.06 4.84 -6.05
N MET A 30 -1.13 5.31 -4.79
CA MET A 30 0.05 5.75 -4.04
C MET A 30 0.98 4.58 -3.70
N ILE A 31 0.46 3.45 -3.27
CA ILE A 31 1.25 2.25 -2.97
C ILE A 31 2.00 1.81 -4.23
N ARG A 32 1.33 1.75 -5.37
CA ARG A 32 1.96 1.46 -6.68
C ARG A 32 3.06 2.46 -7.01
N HIS A 33 2.86 3.75 -6.72
CA HIS A 33 3.89 4.76 -6.90
C HIS A 33 5.10 4.51 -5.98
N LEU A 34 4.86 4.20 -4.70
CA LEU A 34 5.91 3.87 -3.75
C LEU A 34 6.67 2.61 -4.18
N ILE A 35 5.98 1.54 -4.56
CA ILE A 35 6.61 0.31 -5.07
C ILE A 35 7.50 0.60 -6.29
N LYS A 36 7.05 1.46 -7.20
CA LYS A 36 7.76 1.77 -8.45
C LYS A 36 8.97 2.69 -8.25
N TYR A 37 8.80 3.77 -7.49
CA TYR A 37 9.76 4.87 -7.42
C TYR A 37 10.53 4.91 -6.10
N GLU A 38 9.95 4.37 -5.02
CA GLU A 38 10.50 4.41 -3.65
C GLU A 38 10.39 3.03 -2.97
N PRO A 39 10.97 1.95 -3.56
CA PRO A 39 10.82 0.59 -3.05
C PRO A 39 11.39 0.41 -1.64
N ASP A 40 12.39 1.20 -1.24
CA ASP A 40 12.96 1.18 0.11
C ASP A 40 11.93 1.64 1.16
N ILE A 41 11.21 2.74 0.87
CA ILE A 41 10.15 3.26 1.74
C ILE A 41 8.98 2.28 1.79
N TRP A 42 8.61 1.70 0.65
CA TRP A 42 7.60 0.64 0.61
C TRP A 42 7.98 -0.54 1.51
N ASN A 43 9.22 -1.02 1.41
CA ASN A 43 9.73 -2.10 2.24
C ASN A 43 9.69 -1.76 3.73
N GLU A 44 10.14 -0.57 4.13
CA GLU A 44 10.08 -0.13 5.53
C GLU A 44 8.65 -0.07 6.06
N LEU A 45 7.72 0.49 5.28
CA LEU A 45 6.32 0.59 5.65
C LEU A 45 5.67 -0.80 5.77
N ALA A 46 5.91 -1.67 4.79
CA ALA A 46 5.41 -3.04 4.80
C ALA A 46 5.98 -3.79 6.02
N THR A 47 7.28 -3.76 6.27
CA THR A 47 7.88 -4.42 7.44
C THR A 47 7.38 -3.85 8.76
N LYS A 48 7.07 -2.55 8.82
CA LYS A 48 6.64 -1.88 10.06
C LYS A 48 5.17 -2.09 10.38
N TYR A 49 4.31 -2.11 9.37
CA TYR A 49 2.86 -2.10 9.53
C TYR A 49 2.20 -3.42 9.12
N ASP A 50 2.76 -4.15 8.15
CA ASP A 50 2.30 -5.47 7.74
C ASP A 50 3.09 -6.56 8.47
N SER A 51 2.66 -6.86 9.69
CA SER A 51 3.29 -7.89 10.53
C SER A 51 3.09 -9.31 9.96
N THR A 52 2.08 -9.53 9.12
CA THR A 52 1.75 -10.83 8.54
C THR A 52 2.37 -11.04 7.16
N GLY A 53 2.69 -9.96 6.44
CA GLY A 53 3.21 -10.00 5.07
C GLY A 53 2.11 -10.24 4.02
N GLU A 54 0.84 -10.29 4.42
CA GLU A 54 -0.28 -10.63 3.55
C GLU A 54 -0.66 -9.44 2.64
N TRP A 55 -0.72 -8.24 3.22
CA TRP A 55 -1.10 -7.03 2.49
C TRP A 55 0.00 -6.60 1.54
N ARG A 56 1.26 -6.70 1.98
CA ARG A 56 2.44 -6.48 1.15
C ARG A 56 2.37 -7.31 -0.13
N LYS A 57 2.14 -8.64 0.01
CA LYS A 57 2.06 -9.54 -1.12
C LYS A 57 0.89 -9.18 -2.04
N THR A 58 -0.26 -8.85 -1.47
CA THR A 58 -1.45 -8.41 -2.21
C THR A 58 -1.15 -7.19 -3.07
N TYR A 59 -0.54 -6.16 -2.50
CA TYR A 59 -0.20 -4.93 -3.22
C TYR A 59 0.93 -5.10 -4.24
N GLU A 60 1.93 -5.95 -3.95
CA GLU A 60 2.97 -6.30 -4.92
C GLU A 60 2.42 -7.12 -6.10
N ASP A 61 1.48 -8.04 -5.84
CA ASP A 61 0.79 -8.81 -6.89
C ASP A 61 -0.13 -7.91 -7.73
N GLU A 62 -0.80 -6.93 -7.11
CA GLU A 62 -1.51 -5.89 -7.86
C GLU A 62 -0.54 -5.09 -8.72
N ALA A 63 0.55 -4.56 -8.15
CA ALA A 63 1.54 -3.79 -8.90
C ALA A 63 2.05 -4.58 -10.13
N ARG A 64 2.26 -5.90 -10.00
CA ARG A 64 2.56 -6.81 -11.11
C ARG A 64 1.47 -6.85 -12.17
N LYS A 65 0.19 -6.94 -11.79
CA LYS A 65 -0.93 -6.89 -12.76
C LYS A 65 -0.95 -5.60 -13.57
N TYR A 66 -0.47 -4.50 -13.01
CA TYR A 66 -0.35 -3.21 -13.71
C TYR A 66 0.98 -3.02 -14.45
N GLY A 67 1.87 -4.03 -14.47
CA GLY A 67 3.18 -3.96 -15.14
C GLY A 67 4.17 -3.00 -14.47
N ILE A 68 4.03 -2.80 -13.16
CA ILE A 68 4.93 -1.96 -12.36
C ILE A 68 6.12 -2.74 -11.82
N LEU A 69 5.88 -3.99 -11.40
CA LEU A 69 6.88 -5.00 -11.07
C LEU A 69 6.89 -6.08 -12.17
#